data_AF-A0A5C7LSF4-F1
#
_entry.id   AF-A0A5C7LSF4-F1
#
_cell.length_a   1.000
_cell.length_b   1.000
_cell.length_c   1.000
_cell.angle_alpha   90.00
_cell.angle_beta   90.00
_cell.angle_gamma   90.00
#
_symmetry.space_group_name_H-M   'P 1'
#
loop_
_entity.id
_entity.type
_entity.pdbx_description
1 polymer ?
#
loop_
_entity_poly.entity_id
_entity_poly.type
_entity_poly.pdbx_seq_one_letter_code
_entity_poly.pdbx_strand_id
1 'polypeptide(L)'
;MSDEKGDLRTIWKFPLSPGENNLMMNRHATVLHIEAQRVESEKLFGVTQHDQQIQMWAMVSPGNGFVNRKIVGRGTGHPLKSGEDAGTYIATVQSGPFVWHFFDLGETELH
;
A
#
# COMPACT_ATOMS: atom_id res chain seq x y z
N MET A 1 -0.19 36.37 13.10
CA MET A 1 -1.28 35.51 13.62
C MET A 1 -1.34 34.33 12.67
N SER A 2 -0.50 33.33 12.93
CA SER A 2 -0.35 32.13 12.11
C SER A 2 -1.53 31.21 12.40
N ASP A 3 -2.27 30.86 11.35
CA ASP A 3 -3.45 30.01 11.42
C ASP A 3 -3.01 28.60 11.85
N GLU A 4 -3.12 28.29 13.14
CA GLU A 4 -2.96 26.95 13.72
C GLU A 4 -4.16 26.05 13.36
N LYS A 5 -4.52 25.97 12.07
CA LYS A 5 -5.20 24.77 11.59
C LYS A 5 -4.18 23.66 11.62
N GLY A 6 -4.06 23.01 12.78
CA GLY A 6 -3.20 21.85 12.98
C GLY A 6 -3.31 20.93 11.77
N ASP A 7 -2.17 20.61 11.18
CA ASP A 7 -2.02 19.79 9.97
C ASP A 7 -2.92 18.55 10.10
N LEU A 8 -4.10 18.59 9.47
CA LEU A 8 -5.13 17.58 9.68
C LEU A 8 -4.62 16.26 9.09
N ARG A 9 -4.22 15.34 9.98
CA ARG A 9 -3.81 14.00 9.61
C ARG A 9 -5.03 13.09 9.56
N THR A 10 -5.22 12.41 8.44
CA THR A 10 -6.28 11.41 8.25
C THR A 10 -5.67 10.08 7.86
N ILE A 11 -6.31 8.96 8.21
CA ILE A 11 -5.84 7.62 7.82
C ILE A 11 -6.63 7.19 6.59
N TRP A 12 -5.92 6.94 5.50
CA TRP A 12 -6.50 6.41 4.26
C TRP A 12 -6.05 4.98 4.05
N LYS A 13 -6.84 4.24 3.27
CA LYS A 13 -6.63 2.82 2.96
C LYS A 13 -6.41 2.67 1.45
N PHE A 14 -5.40 1.88 1.10
CA PHE A 14 -4.99 1.64 -0.28
C PHE A 14 -4.90 0.13 -0.52
N PRO A 15 -5.61 -0.40 -1.54
CA PRO A 15 -5.46 -1.80 -1.91
C PRO A 15 -4.09 -2.03 -2.53
N LEU A 16 -3.46 -3.15 -2.17
CA LEU A 16 -2.21 -3.62 -2.75
C LEU A 16 -2.41 -4.98 -3.42
N SER A 17 -1.71 -5.15 -4.53
CA SER A 17 -1.52 -6.42 -5.22
C SER A 17 -0.08 -6.92 -5.01
N PRO A 18 0.15 -8.24 -5.07
CA PRO A 18 1.48 -8.76 -5.34
C PRO A 18 2.08 -8.11 -6.59
N GLY A 19 3.37 -7.82 -6.61
CA GLY A 19 4.00 -7.12 -7.73
C GLY A 19 4.11 -5.62 -7.51
N GLU A 20 4.05 -4.84 -8.59
CA GLU A 20 4.18 -3.38 -8.54
C GLU A 20 2.84 -2.69 -8.30
N ASN A 21 2.83 -1.70 -7.40
CA ASN A 21 1.68 -0.87 -7.09
C ASN A 21 2.10 0.59 -7.25
N ASN A 22 1.41 1.31 -8.13
CA ASN A 22 1.58 2.75 -8.32
C ASN A 22 0.39 3.44 -7.66
N LEU A 23 0.62 4.03 -6.50
CA LEU A 23 -0.43 4.61 -5.66
C LEU A 23 -0.42 6.13 -5.79
N MET A 24 -1.55 6.70 -6.20
CA MET A 24 -1.77 8.13 -6.09
C MET A 24 -2.16 8.45 -4.63
N MET A 25 -1.28 9.15 -3.92
CA MET A 25 -1.48 9.51 -2.52
C MET A 25 -0.92 10.89 -2.20
N ASN A 26 -1.33 11.49 -1.09
CA ASN A 26 -0.78 12.78 -0.67
C ASN A 26 0.72 12.65 -0.40
N ARG A 27 1.47 13.67 -0.80
CA ARG A 27 2.90 13.80 -0.56
C ARG A 27 3.25 13.62 0.92
N HIS A 28 4.35 12.93 1.19
CA HIS A 28 4.87 12.65 2.53
C HIS A 28 3.90 11.85 3.40
N ALA A 29 3.01 11.06 2.79
CA ALA A 29 2.21 10.13 3.55
C ALA A 29 3.10 9.16 4.34
N THR A 30 2.69 8.78 5.54
CA THR A 30 3.43 7.82 6.36
C THR A 30 2.70 6.49 6.33
N VAL A 31 3.35 5.43 5.85
CA VAL A 31 2.77 4.08 5.92
C VAL A 31 2.71 3.66 7.38
N LEU A 32 1.53 3.27 7.84
CA LEU A 32 1.28 2.86 9.21
C LEU A 32 1.32 1.33 9.36
N HIS A 33 0.67 0.64 8.43
CA HIS A 33 0.46 -0.81 8.53
C HIS A 33 0.12 -1.40 7.16
N ILE A 34 0.47 -2.67 6.96
CA ILE A 34 0.04 -3.46 5.80
C ILE A 34 -0.46 -4.81 6.30
N GLU A 35 -1.65 -5.23 5.85
CA GLU A 35 -2.27 -6.49 6.27
C GLU A 35 -3.22 -7.06 5.22
N ALA A 36 -3.37 -8.38 5.19
CA ALA A 36 -4.41 -9.05 4.42
C ALA A 36 -5.76 -8.96 5.15
N GLN A 37 -6.74 -8.29 4.54
CA GLN A 37 -8.11 -8.24 5.04
C GLN A 37 -9.04 -9.04 4.17
N ARG A 38 -10.02 -9.70 4.80
CA ARG A 38 -11.14 -10.31 4.08
C ARG A 38 -11.94 -9.20 3.41
N VAL A 39 -12.12 -9.30 2.11
CA VAL A 39 -13.07 -8.48 1.36
C VAL A 39 -14.26 -9.33 1.01
N GLU A 40 -15.46 -8.78 1.16
CA GLU A 40 -16.67 -9.45 0.68
C GLU A 40 -16.63 -9.43 -0.85
N SER A 41 -16.49 -10.60 -1.46
CA SER A 41 -16.78 -10.77 -2.88
C SER A 41 -18.27 -11.11 -3.04
N GLU A 42 -18.86 -10.70 -4.15
CA GLU A 42 -20.23 -11.10 -4.48
C GLU A 42 -20.35 -12.63 -4.53
N LYS A 43 -21.48 -13.16 -4.05
CA LYS A 43 -21.79 -14.59 -4.15
C LYS A 43 -22.04 -14.95 -5.60
N LEU A 44 -21.13 -15.70 -6.21
CA LEU A 44 -21.39 -16.36 -7.50
C LEU A 44 -21.79 -17.82 -7.22
N PHE A 45 -22.98 -18.23 -7.69
CA PHE A 45 -23.52 -19.60 -7.55
C PHE A 45 -23.60 -20.16 -6.11
N GLY A 46 -23.82 -19.29 -5.11
CA GLY A 46 -23.98 -19.74 -3.72
C GLY A 46 -22.67 -20.11 -3.00
N VAL A 47 -21.53 -19.99 -3.68
CA VAL A 47 -20.20 -20.10 -3.07
C VAL A 47 -19.75 -18.69 -2.69
N THR A 48 -19.49 -18.46 -1.41
CA THR A 48 -18.82 -17.23 -0.99
C THR A 48 -17.33 -17.41 -1.21
N GLN A 49 -16.75 -16.73 -2.19
CA GLN A 49 -15.30 -16.58 -2.24
C GLN A 49 -14.89 -15.68 -1.06
N HIS A 50 -14.00 -16.19 -0.21
CA HIS A 50 -13.37 -15.40 0.83
C HIS A 50 -12.05 -14.92 0.29
N ASP A 51 -12.11 -13.91 -0.57
CA ASP A 51 -10.89 -13.31 -1.09
C ASP A 51 -10.26 -12.45 0.01
N GLN A 52 -8.98 -12.71 0.26
CA GLN A 52 -8.16 -11.80 1.04
C GLN A 52 -7.54 -10.78 0.08
N GLN A 53 -7.64 -9.50 0.42
CA GLN A 53 -6.96 -8.43 -0.28
C GLN A 53 -5.95 -7.80 0.67
N ILE A 54 -4.72 -7.59 0.19
CA ILE A 54 -3.71 -6.89 0.95
C ILE A 54 -4.04 -5.40 0.93
N GLN A 55 -3.99 -4.78 2.09
CA GLN A 55 -4.38 -3.40 2.31
C GLN A 55 -3.25 -2.68 3.02
N MET A 56 -2.97 -1.46 2.60
CA MET A 56 -2.05 -0.56 3.27
C MET A 56 -2.84 0.59 3.88
N TRP A 57 -2.54 0.93 5.13
CA TRP A 57 -3.01 2.15 5.75
C TRP A 57 -1.88 3.16 5.80
N ALA A 58 -2.18 4.39 5.42
CA ALA A 58 -1.23 5.48 5.52
C ALA A 58 -1.88 6.69 6.18
N MET A 59 -1.10 7.36 7.02
CA MET A 59 -1.43 8.68 7.52
C MET A 59 -1.11 9.72 6.45
N VAL A 60 -2.11 10.47 6.02
CA VAL A 60 -2.01 11.49 4.99
C VAL A 60 -2.38 12.86 5.53
N SER A 61 -1.79 13.91 4.96
CA SER A 61 -2.25 15.29 5.10
C SER A 61 -3.02 15.68 3.83
N PRO A 62 -4.36 15.76 3.84
CA PRO A 62 -5.15 16.04 2.63
C PRO A 62 -4.83 17.37 1.96
N GLY A 63 -4.26 18.32 2.70
CA GLY A 63 -3.80 19.60 2.16
C GLY A 63 -2.50 19.50 1.34
N ASN A 64 -1.76 18.41 1.44
CA ASN A 64 -0.60 18.16 0.60
C ASN A 64 -1.06 17.72 -0.80
N GLY A 65 -0.35 18.18 -1.84
CA GLY A 65 -0.57 17.72 -3.20
C GLY A 65 -0.37 16.21 -3.36
N PHE A 66 -0.87 15.66 -4.46
CA PHE A 66 -0.72 14.24 -4.79
C PHE A 66 0.61 13.96 -5.48
N VAL A 67 1.15 12.77 -5.21
CA VAL A 67 2.31 12.17 -5.88
C VAL A 67 1.99 10.73 -6.25
N ASN A 68 2.76 10.16 -7.17
CA ASN A 68 2.77 8.72 -7.38
C ASN A 68 3.79 8.08 -6.44
N ARG A 69 3.38 7.16 -5.58
CA ARG A 69 4.29 6.38 -4.72
C ARG A 69 4.31 4.94 -5.18
N LYS A 70 5.52 4.42 -5.43
CA LYS A 70 5.69 3.06 -5.93
C LYS A 70 5.96 2.08 -4.78
N ILE A 71 5.01 1.19 -4.53
CA ILE A 71 5.11 0.11 -3.54
C ILE A 71 5.24 -1.22 -4.26
N VAL A 72 6.21 -2.04 -3.85
CA VAL A 72 6.49 -3.32 -4.50
C VAL A 72 6.38 -4.49 -3.54
N GLY A 73 5.50 -5.44 -3.86
CA GLY A 73 5.32 -6.70 -3.15
C GLY A 73 6.09 -7.82 -3.85
N ARG A 74 6.95 -8.54 -3.10
CA ARG A 74 7.72 -9.68 -3.59
C ARG A 74 7.55 -10.85 -2.62
N GLY A 75 7.21 -12.02 -3.15
CA GLY A 75 7.10 -13.25 -2.37
C GLY A 75 8.09 -14.30 -2.83
N THR A 76 8.01 -15.50 -2.25
CA THR A 76 8.84 -16.64 -2.66
C THR A 76 8.76 -16.87 -4.18
N GLY A 77 9.92 -17.02 -4.83
CA GLY A 77 10.02 -17.27 -6.27
C GLY A 77 9.87 -16.04 -7.17
N HIS A 78 9.62 -14.85 -6.62
CA HIS A 78 9.63 -13.62 -7.42
C HIS A 78 11.07 -13.19 -7.74
N PRO A 79 11.37 -12.79 -8.98
CA PRO A 79 12.66 -12.21 -9.30
C PRO A 79 12.82 -10.90 -8.51
N LEU A 80 13.99 -10.74 -7.90
CA LEU A 80 14.46 -9.45 -7.41
C LEU A 80 15.45 -8.94 -8.44
N LYS A 81 15.07 -7.91 -9.21
CA LYS A 81 16.05 -7.18 -10.01
C LYS A 81 17.05 -6.57 -9.04
N SER A 82 18.31 -6.96 -9.18
CA SER A 82 19.40 -6.53 -8.29
C SER A 82 19.38 -5.01 -8.12
N GLY A 83 19.17 -4.54 -6.89
CA GLY A 83 19.21 -3.12 -6.52
C GLY A 83 17.93 -2.30 -6.75
N GLU A 84 17.07 -2.66 -7.72
CA GLU A 84 15.88 -1.88 -8.08
C GLU A 84 14.61 -2.27 -7.30
N ASP A 85 14.51 -3.54 -6.87
CA ASP A 85 13.34 -4.07 -6.17
C ASP A 85 13.44 -3.97 -4.64
N ALA A 86 14.59 -3.54 -4.11
CA ALA A 86 14.89 -3.48 -2.68
C ALA A 86 15.00 -2.03 -2.20
N GLY A 87 13.92 -1.26 -2.33
CA GLY A 87 13.80 0.05 -1.68
C GLY A 87 13.68 -0.09 -0.15
N THR A 88 12.96 0.82 0.48
CA THR A 88 12.80 0.78 1.94
C THR A 88 11.83 -0.33 2.32
N TYR A 89 12.28 -1.32 3.09
CA TYR A 89 11.38 -2.36 3.62
C TYR A 89 10.28 -1.74 4.49
N ILE A 90 9.04 -2.15 4.26
CA ILE A 90 7.86 -1.64 4.97
C ILE A 90 7.26 -2.71 5.88
N ALA A 91 6.93 -3.88 5.32
CA ALA A 91 6.16 -4.90 6.02
C ALA A 91 6.31 -6.28 5.37
N THR A 92 5.95 -7.30 6.15
CA THR A 92 5.72 -8.67 5.67
C THR A 92 4.28 -9.04 5.97
N VAL A 93 3.56 -9.54 4.96
CA VAL A 93 2.17 -9.97 5.08
C VAL A 93 2.05 -11.43 4.70
N GLN A 94 1.41 -12.21 5.56
CA GLN A 94 1.03 -13.57 5.25
C GLN A 94 -0.43 -13.60 4.77
N SER A 95 -0.68 -14.26 3.63
CA SER A 95 -2.00 -14.45 3.04
C SER A 95 -2.15 -15.92 2.67
N GLY A 96 -2.80 -16.69 3.55
CA GLY A 96 -2.83 -18.15 3.45
C GLY A 96 -1.41 -18.76 3.48
N PRO A 97 -1.02 -19.59 2.49
CA PRO A 97 0.32 -20.19 2.42
C PRO A 97 1.39 -19.22 1.86
N PHE A 98 1.00 -18.04 1.40
CA PHE A 98 1.92 -17.10 0.76
C PHE A 98 2.43 -16.05 1.74
N VAL A 99 3.69 -15.66 1.57
CA VAL A 99 4.34 -14.57 2.31
C VAL A 99 4.79 -13.52 1.31
N TRP A 100 4.46 -12.26 1.59
CA TRP A 100 4.75 -11.10 0.76
C TRP A 100 5.55 -10.07 1.54
N HIS A 101 6.72 -9.70 1.03
CA HIS A 101 7.52 -8.60 1.55
C HIS A 101 7.25 -7.35 0.72
N PHE A 102 6.93 -6.24 1.38
CA PHE A 102 6.63 -4.97 0.74
C PHE A 102 7.77 -3.98 0.94
N PHE A 103 8.17 -3.34 -0.16
CA PHE A 103 9.19 -2.30 -0.18
C PHE A 103 8.62 -1.02 -0.80
N ASP A 104 9.07 0.12 -0.30
CA ASP A 104 8.76 1.45 -0.80
C ASP A 104 9.90 1.92 -1.69
N LEU A 105 9.60 2.20 -2.95
CA LEU A 105 10.56 2.71 -3.93
C LEU A 105 10.52 4.25 -4.02
N GLY A 106 9.70 4.91 -3.21
CA GLY A 106 9.64 6.36 -3.07
C GLY A 106 8.54 7.03 -3.90
N GLU A 107 8.53 8.36 -3.81
CA GLU A 107 7.56 9.25 -4.46
C GLU A 107 8.14 9.83 -5.76
N THR A 108 7.30 9.93 -6.80
CA THR A 108 7.58 10.63 -8.05
C THR A 108 6.48 11.66 -8.31
N GLU A 109 6.86 12.82 -8.85
CA GLU A 109 5.93 13.87 -9.24
C GLU A 109 4.93 13.40 -10.30
N LEU A 110 3.73 13.96 -10.26
CA LEU A 110 2.74 13.81 -11.32
C LEU A 110 3.10 14.84 -12.42
N HIS A 111 3.38 14.36 -13.63
CA HIS A 111 3.65 15.20 -14.80
C HIS A 111 2.37 15.74 -15.44
#